data_AF-A0A915PG97-F1
#
_entry.id   AF-A0A915PG97-F1
#
_cell.length_a   1.000
_cell.length_b   1.000
_cell.length_c   1.000
_cell.angle_alpha   90.00
_cell.angle_beta   90.00
_cell.angle_gamma   90.00
#
_symmetry.space_group_name_H-M   'P 1'
#
loop_
_entity.id
_entity.type
_entity.pdbx_description
1 polymer ?
#
loop_
_entity_poly.entity_id
_entity_poly.type
_entity_poly.pdbx_seq_one_letter_code
_entity_poly.pdbx_strand_id
1 'polypeptide(L)'
;MGTSLAVYPFAGLVDKVKEDVPRLLINLTEAGLDMFSLFPYIFNSGLCYQDEDNYRDVFWRGKTDDGAWKLAELLGWKTELEELIKTELRKIDKKEMMDAKSVDCDVATTIV
;
A
#
# COMPACT_ATOMS: atom_id res chain seq x y z
N MET A 1 -2.02 -1.44 -2.53
CA MET A 1 -1.47 -0.08 -2.74
C MET A 1 -0.01 -0.18 -3.13
N GLY A 2 0.52 0.73 -3.96
CA GLY A 2 1.95 0.82 -4.25
C GLY A 2 2.59 -0.43 -4.87
N THR A 3 1.91 -1.11 -5.79
CA THR A 3 2.38 -2.37 -6.39
C THR A 3 2.08 -2.41 -7.88
N SER A 4 2.95 -3.07 -8.65
CA SER A 4 2.74 -3.34 -10.08
C SER A 4 1.95 -4.63 -10.35
N LEU A 5 1.73 -5.47 -9.32
CA LEU A 5 1.08 -6.78 -9.44
C LEU A 5 1.70 -7.66 -10.54
N ALA A 6 3.03 -7.66 -10.68
CA ALA A 6 3.73 -8.41 -11.73
C ALA A 6 4.31 -9.76 -11.27
N VAL A 7 4.40 -10.01 -9.95
CA VAL A 7 5.11 -11.17 -9.39
C VAL A 7 4.13 -12.18 -8.81
N TYR A 8 4.17 -13.41 -9.32
CA TYR A 8 3.40 -14.53 -8.79
C TYR A 8 4.14 -15.23 -7.64
N PRO A 9 3.40 -15.77 -6.63
CA PRO A 9 1.94 -15.90 -6.58
C PRO A 9 1.19 -14.64 -6.08
N PHE A 10 1.90 -13.60 -5.64
CA PHE A 10 1.30 -12.42 -5.00
C PHE A 10 0.30 -11.68 -5.89
N ALA A 11 0.61 -11.52 -7.18
CA ALA A 11 -0.26 -10.86 -8.16
C ALA A 11 -1.66 -11.49 -8.25
N GLY A 12 -1.77 -12.81 -8.10
CA GLY A 12 -3.04 -13.53 -8.20
C GLY A 12 -3.94 -13.43 -6.97
N LEU A 13 -3.51 -12.75 -5.90
CA LEU A 13 -4.33 -12.58 -4.69
C LEU A 13 -5.57 -11.72 -4.94
N VAL A 14 -5.51 -10.80 -5.90
CA VAL A 14 -6.65 -9.93 -6.25
C VAL A 14 -7.83 -10.71 -6.82
N ASP A 15 -7.60 -11.94 -7.30
CA ASP A 15 -8.61 -12.82 -7.89
C ASP A 15 -9.20 -13.82 -6.88
N LYS A 16 -8.72 -13.80 -5.63
CA LYS A 16 -9.19 -14.71 -4.57
C LYS A 16 -10.26 -14.10 -3.68
N VAL A 17 -10.66 -12.86 -3.94
CA VAL A 17 -11.77 -12.20 -3.24
C VAL A 17 -13.10 -12.50 -3.91
N LYS A 18 -14.20 -12.49 -3.14
CA LYS A 18 -15.56 -12.73 -3.66
C LYS A 18 -15.98 -11.65 -4.66
N GLU A 19 -16.93 -11.96 -5.53
CA GLU A 19 -17.44 -11.07 -6.59
C GLU A 19 -18.02 -9.74 -6.07
N ASP A 20 -18.65 -9.76 -4.91
CA ASP A 20 -19.33 -8.59 -4.32
C ASP A 20 -18.39 -7.59 -3.62
N VAL A 21 -17.09 -7.90 -3.50
CA VAL A 21 -16.15 -7.09 -2.71
C VAL A 21 -15.57 -5.94 -3.55
N PRO A 22 -15.82 -4.66 -3.26
CA PRO A 22 -15.15 -3.59 -4.00
C PRO A 22 -13.64 -3.63 -3.81
N ARG A 23 -12.87 -3.39 -4.88
CA ARG A 23 -11.39 -3.38 -4.86
C ARG A 23 -10.89 -1.99 -5.25
N LEU A 24 -10.07 -1.38 -4.41
CA LEU A 24 -9.46 -0.07 -4.65
C LEU A 24 -7.96 -0.19 -4.84
N LEU A 25 -7.46 0.24 -5.99
CA LEU A 25 -6.02 0.41 -6.25
C LEU A 25 -5.64 1.88 -6.16
N ILE A 26 -4.89 2.23 -5.11
CA ILE A 26 -4.17 3.50 -5.00
C ILE A 26 -2.74 3.25 -5.50
N ASN A 27 -2.39 3.82 -6.66
CA ASN A 27 -1.08 3.64 -7.27
C ASN A 27 -0.76 4.74 -8.31
N LEU A 28 0.53 4.85 -8.68
CA LEU A 28 0.97 5.82 -9.71
C LEU A 28 0.47 5.47 -11.11
N THR A 29 0.37 4.17 -11.40
CA THR A 29 -0.08 3.60 -12.67
C THR A 29 -1.05 2.46 -12.41
N GLU A 30 -1.85 2.12 -13.40
CA GLU A 30 -2.67 0.91 -13.35
C GLU A 30 -1.79 -0.34 -13.22
N ALA A 31 -2.35 -1.37 -12.60
CA ALA A 31 -1.69 -2.63 -12.33
C ALA A 31 -2.73 -3.75 -12.27
N GLY A 32 -2.30 -4.99 -12.50
CA GLY A 32 -3.19 -6.16 -12.39
C GLY A 32 -4.35 -6.16 -13.39
N LEU A 33 -4.24 -5.40 -14.49
CA LEU A 33 -5.12 -5.57 -15.64
C LEU A 33 -4.98 -6.98 -16.18
N ASP A 34 -6.05 -7.49 -16.78
CA ASP A 34 -6.11 -8.85 -17.28
C ASP A 34 -5.02 -9.13 -18.32
N MET A 35 -3.93 -9.77 -17.89
CA MET A 35 -2.85 -10.26 -18.75
C MET A 35 -3.30 -11.49 -19.56
N PHE A 36 -4.49 -12.05 -19.28
CA PHE A 36 -5.09 -13.18 -19.99
C PHE A 36 -6.14 -12.77 -21.02
N SER A 37 -6.13 -11.51 -21.49
CA SER A 37 -6.94 -11.02 -22.63
C SER A 37 -6.86 -11.88 -23.92
N LEU A 38 -5.97 -12.86 -23.99
CA LEU A 38 -5.85 -13.85 -25.06
C LEU A 38 -6.79 -15.06 -24.88
N PHE A 39 -7.37 -15.27 -23.68
CA PHE A 39 -8.34 -16.32 -23.35
C PHE A 39 -9.47 -15.82 -22.41
N PRO A 40 -10.24 -14.79 -22.80
CA PRO A 40 -11.28 -14.17 -21.98
C PRO A 40 -12.41 -15.14 -21.56
N TYR A 41 -12.59 -16.24 -22.29
CA TYR A 41 -13.60 -17.27 -22.01
C TYR A 41 -13.16 -18.34 -21.00
N ILE A 42 -11.90 -18.31 -20.56
CA ILE A 42 -11.33 -19.36 -19.68
C ILE A 42 -10.91 -18.79 -18.32
N PHE A 43 -10.42 -17.55 -18.28
CA PHE A 43 -9.94 -16.91 -17.05
C PHE A 43 -10.43 -15.46 -16.98
N ASN A 44 -11.47 -15.21 -16.18
CA ASN A 44 -11.84 -13.84 -15.80
C ASN A 44 -10.96 -13.45 -14.61
N SER A 45 -9.76 -12.93 -14.88
CA SER A 45 -8.70 -12.72 -13.89
C SER A 45 -8.18 -11.29 -13.98
N GLY A 46 -8.01 -10.62 -12.85
CA GLY A 46 -7.45 -9.29 -12.75
C GLY A 46 -8.48 -8.23 -12.37
N LEU A 47 -8.11 -6.99 -12.65
CA LEU A 47 -8.81 -5.78 -12.24
C LEU A 47 -9.34 -5.04 -13.48
N CYS A 48 -10.57 -4.56 -13.41
CA CYS A 48 -11.36 -4.16 -14.59
C CYS A 48 -11.61 -2.64 -14.67
N TYR A 49 -10.75 -1.77 -14.16
CA TYR A 49 -11.03 -0.33 -13.98
C TYR A 49 -11.50 0.45 -15.23
N GLN A 50 -11.23 -0.06 -16.44
CA GLN A 50 -11.57 0.55 -17.73
C GLN A 50 -12.58 -0.27 -18.54
N ASP A 51 -13.09 -1.36 -17.99
CA ASP A 51 -14.11 -2.18 -18.63
C ASP A 51 -15.49 -1.50 -18.53
N GLU A 52 -16.30 -1.59 -19.59
CA GLU A 52 -17.67 -1.06 -19.60
C GLU A 52 -18.56 -1.80 -18.59
N ASP A 53 -18.28 -3.08 -18.34
CA ASP A 53 -19.00 -3.93 -17.39
C ASP A 53 -18.44 -3.83 -15.95
N ASN A 54 -17.50 -2.92 -15.70
CA ASN A 54 -16.90 -2.75 -14.37
C ASN A 54 -17.90 -2.22 -13.34
N TYR A 55 -18.08 -2.97 -12.26
CA TYR A 55 -18.99 -2.62 -11.17
C TYR A 55 -18.32 -2.46 -9.80
N ARG A 56 -17.04 -2.83 -9.65
CA ARG A 56 -16.41 -2.99 -8.32
C ARG A 56 -14.96 -2.54 -8.20
N ASP A 57 -14.29 -2.28 -9.32
CA ASP A 57 -12.87 -1.95 -9.31
C ASP A 57 -12.66 -0.46 -9.52
N VAL A 58 -11.96 0.17 -8.58
CA VAL A 58 -11.63 1.60 -8.65
C VAL A 58 -10.12 1.77 -8.69
N PHE A 59 -9.64 2.53 -9.67
CA PHE A 59 -8.27 2.99 -9.72
C PHE A 59 -8.18 4.46 -9.33
N TRP A 60 -7.44 4.75 -8.26
CA TRP A 60 -7.08 6.10 -7.87
C TRP A 60 -5.62 6.36 -8.22
N ARG A 61 -5.40 7.33 -9.12
CA ARG A 61 -4.07 7.64 -9.65
C ARG A 61 -3.36 8.69 -8.81
N GLY A 62 -2.22 8.31 -8.22
CA GLY A 62 -1.37 9.23 -7.47
C GLY A 62 -0.37 8.52 -6.56
N LYS A 63 0.30 9.29 -5.70
CA LYS A 63 1.17 8.71 -4.67
C LYS A 63 0.32 7.98 -3.63
N THR A 64 0.84 6.87 -3.11
CA THR A 64 0.15 6.07 -2.10
C THR A 64 -0.26 6.89 -0.89
N ASP A 65 0.64 7.74 -0.38
CA ASP A 65 0.39 8.56 0.81
C ASP A 65 -0.73 9.57 0.56
N ASP A 66 -0.73 10.25 -0.59
CA ASP A 66 -1.77 11.22 -0.95
C ASP A 66 -3.15 10.54 -1.03
N GLY A 67 -3.21 9.33 -1.59
CA GLY A 67 -4.44 8.55 -1.66
C GLY A 67 -4.91 8.06 -0.29
N ALA A 68 -3.99 7.60 0.56
CA ALA A 68 -4.30 7.22 1.94
C ALA A 68 -4.81 8.41 2.75
N TRP A 69 -4.19 9.59 2.61
CA TRP A 69 -4.67 10.83 3.22
C TRP A 69 -6.06 11.21 2.73
N LYS A 70 -6.32 11.11 1.43
CA LYS A 70 -7.63 11.44 0.88
C LYS A 70 -8.71 10.48 1.39
N LEU A 71 -8.40 9.19 1.45
CA LEU A 71 -9.31 8.18 1.98
C LEU A 71 -9.59 8.44 3.47
N ALA A 72 -8.57 8.74 4.27
CA ALA A 72 -8.73 9.08 5.67
C ALA A 72 -9.58 10.35 5.86
N GLU A 73 -9.41 11.38 5.02
CA GLU A 73 -10.25 12.58 5.04
C GLU A 73 -11.72 12.27 4.74
N LEU A 74 -12.01 11.45 3.73
CA LEU A 74 -13.36 11.06 3.37
C LEU A 74 -14.05 10.21 4.46
N LEU A 75 -13.28 9.42 5.20
CA LEU A 75 -13.76 8.60 6.32
C LEU A 75 -13.83 9.39 7.65
N GLY A 76 -13.33 10.62 7.69
CA GLY A 76 -13.26 11.42 8.92
C GLY A 76 -12.13 11.02 9.89
N TRP A 77 -11.14 10.24 9.42
CA TRP A 77 -10.01 9.73 10.22
C TRP A 77 -8.75 10.59 10.12
N LYS A 78 -8.79 11.71 9.41
CA LYS A 78 -7.60 12.52 9.12
C LYS A 78 -6.83 12.93 10.38
N THR A 79 -7.52 13.50 11.37
CA THR A 79 -6.89 13.96 12.63
C THR A 79 -6.27 12.80 13.41
N GLU A 80 -6.98 11.68 13.51
CA GLU A 80 -6.51 10.47 14.19
C GLU A 80 -5.23 9.93 13.52
N LEU A 81 -5.23 9.86 12.18
CA LEU A 81 -4.05 9.42 11.42
C LEU A 81 -2.86 10.37 11.58
N GLU A 82 -3.08 11.68 11.59
CA GLU A 82 -2.02 12.67 11.84
C GLU A 82 -1.39 12.52 13.23
N GLU A 83 -2.20 12.32 14.27
CA GLU A 83 -1.73 12.12 15.64
C GLU A 83 -0.96 10.82 15.81
N LEU A 84 -1.43 9.74 15.16
CA LEU A 84 -0.76 8.45 15.15
C LEU A 84 0.63 8.57 14.51
N ILE A 85 0.72 9.16 13.31
CA ILE A 85 1.99 9.34 12.59
C ILE A 85 2.97 10.17 13.44
N LYS A 86 2.54 11.31 13.99
CA LYS A 86 3.39 12.14 14.86
C LYS A 86 3.89 11.39 16.10
N THR A 87 3.06 10.52 16.66
CA THR A 87 3.42 9.77 17.86
C THR A 87 4.42 8.66 17.56
N GLU A 88 4.21 7.92 16.47
CA GLU A 88 5.13 6.85 16.07
C GLU A 88 6.47 7.39 15.57
N LEU A 89 6.48 8.48 14.78
CA LEU A 89 7.73 9.12 14.36
C LEU A 89 8.57 9.58 15.56
N ARG A 90 7.95 10.18 16.58
CA ARG A 90 8.66 10.55 17.83
C ARG A 90 9.27 9.34 18.55
N LYS A 91 8.66 8.16 18.46
CA LYS A 91 9.22 6.93 19.08
C LYS A 91 10.42 6.43 18.27
N ILE A 92 10.34 6.48 16.95
CA ILE A 92 11.45 6.12 16.04
C ILE A 92 12.63 7.05 16.31
N ASP A 93 12.43 8.36 16.31
CA ASP A 93 13.50 9.34 16.58
C ASP A 93 14.18 9.08 17.94
N LYS A 94 13.38 8.85 18.99
CA LYS A 94 13.90 8.53 20.33
C LYS A 94 14.73 7.25 20.33
N LYS A 95 14.26 6.21 19.63
CA LYS A 95 14.95 4.93 19.52
C LYS A 95 16.28 5.10 18.78
N GLU A 96 16.28 5.81 17.66
CA GLU A 96 17.51 6.10 16.90
C GLU A 96 18.52 6.89 17.74
N MET A 97 18.07 7.88 18.54
CA MET A 97 18.95 8.60 19.47
C MET A 97 19.51 7.73 20.60
N MET A 98 18.74 6.75 21.08
CA MET A 98 19.21 5.79 22.09
C MET A 98 20.21 4.81 21.51
N ASP A 99 19.91 4.24 20.34
CA ASP A 99 20.76 3.27 19.65
C ASP A 99 22.10 3.93 19.23
N ALA A 100 22.09 5.19 18.79
CA ALA A 100 23.31 5.96 18.50
C ALA A 100 24.18 6.17 19.75
N LYS A 101 23.57 6.49 20.90
CA LYS A 101 24.31 6.68 22.17
C LYS A 101 24.90 5.39 22.73
N SER A 102 24.27 4.24 22.53
CA SER A 102 24.86 2.95 22.95
C SER A 102 26.12 2.63 22.17
N VAL A 103 26.14 2.90 20.86
CA VAL A 103 27.32 2.67 20.01
C VAL A 103 28.48 3.57 20.44
N ASP A 104 28.23 4.85 20.72
CA ASP A 104 29.27 5.78 21.21
C ASP A 104 29.83 5.35 22.58
N CYS A 105 28.99 4.78 23.45
CA CYS A 105 29.40 4.29 24.77
C CYS A 105 30.24 3.00 24.70
N ASP A 106 29.90 2.09 23.78
CA ASP A 106 30.63 0.83 23.58
C ASP A 106 32.02 1.07 22.95
N VAL A 107 32.13 2.02 22.02
CA VAL A 107 33.42 2.44 21.43
C VAL A 107 34.32 3.09 22.47
N ALA A 108 33.77 3.92 23.36
CA ALA A 108 34.53 4.54 24.45
C ALA A 108 35.06 3.53 25.49
N THR A 109 34.37 2.39 25.67
CA THR A 109 34.75 1.35 26.65
C THR A 109 35.80 0.38 26.09
N THR A 110 35.92 0.26 24.77
CA THR A 110 36.86 -0.66 24.09
C THR A 110 38.29 -0.09 23.95
N ILE A 111 38.48 1.22 24.18
CA ILE A 111 39.76 1.92 23.99
C ILE A 111 40.58 2.05 25.30
N VAL A 112 40.14 1.44 26.41
CA VAL A 112 40.86 1.47 27.71
C VAL A 112 41.53 0.14 28.05
#